data_AF-A0A963SM03-F1
#
_entry.id   AF-A0A963SM03-F1
#
_cell.length_a   1.000
_cell.length_b   1.000
_cell.length_c   1.000
_cell.angle_alpha   90.00
_cell.angle_beta   90.00
_cell.angle_gamma   90.00
#
_symmetry.space_group_name_H-M   'P 1'
#
loop_
_entity.id
_entity.type
_entity.pdbx_description
1 polymer ?
#
loop_
_entity_poly.entity_id
_entity_poly.type
_entity_poly.pdbx_seq_one_letter_code
_entity_poly.pdbx_strand_id
1 'polypeptide(L)'
;IIDARRDPMDCCFSGFKQLFAEGQEFTYGLEEVGRYYADYVRLMDHWDAVLPGKVLRVQHEDVLDDLEGQVRRMLDYCGLPFEEACLQFHKTDRAVRTASSEQVRRPINRAGQGAWKPYEPWLGPLKDALGQT
;
A
#
# COMPACT_ATOMS: atom_id res chain seq x y z
N ILE A 1 15.55 -0.15 0.43
CA ILE A 1 14.19 -0.72 0.59
C ILE A 1 13.18 0.36 0.22
N ILE A 2 12.13 0.01 -0.53
CA ILE A 2 10.97 0.89 -0.77
C ILE A 2 9.85 0.42 0.14
N ASP A 3 9.42 1.28 1.05
CA ASP A 3 8.30 1.02 1.95
C ASP A 3 7.03 1.67 1.38
N ALA A 4 6.21 0.87 0.70
CA ALA A 4 4.98 1.33 0.09
C ALA A 4 3.85 1.35 1.12
N ARG A 5 3.41 2.55 1.50
CA ARG A 5 2.31 2.77 2.43
C ARG A 5 1.06 3.28 1.73
N ARG A 6 -0.07 3.06 2.38
CA ARG A 6 -1.39 3.54 1.97
C ARG A 6 -2.16 3.89 3.24
N ASP A 7 -3.19 4.74 3.13
CA ASP A 7 -4.15 4.97 4.22
C ASP A 7 -4.48 3.65 4.96
N PRO A 8 -4.30 3.58 6.29
CA PRO A 8 -4.42 2.33 7.04
C PRO A 8 -5.80 1.68 6.92
N MET A 9 -6.86 2.47 6.91
CA MET A 9 -8.23 1.98 6.76
C MET A 9 -8.46 1.38 5.38
N ASP A 10 -8.04 2.08 4.32
CA ASP A 10 -8.09 1.57 2.95
C ASP A 10 -7.27 0.29 2.77
N CYS A 11 -6.07 0.22 3.35
CA CYS A 11 -5.18 -0.92 3.25
C CYS A 11 -5.78 -2.16 3.93
N CYS A 12 -6.14 -2.02 5.21
CA CYS A 12 -6.68 -3.12 6.00
C CYS A 12 -8.04 -3.59 5.48
N PHE A 13 -8.94 -2.67 5.13
CA PHE A 13 -10.24 -3.04 4.57
C PHE A 13 -10.10 -3.75 3.21
N SER A 14 -9.13 -3.33 2.38
CA SER A 14 -8.84 -4.01 1.12
C SER A 14 -8.36 -5.44 1.35
N GLY A 15 -7.54 -5.68 2.39
CA GLY A 15 -7.14 -7.03 2.79
C GLY A 15 -8.32 -7.85 3.29
N PHE A 16 -9.11 -7.29 4.21
CA PHE A 16 -10.25 -7.97 4.82
C PHE A 16 -11.30 -8.45 3.82
N LYS A 17 -11.63 -7.62 2.82
CA LYS A 17 -12.65 -7.97 1.82
C LYS A 17 -12.12 -8.87 0.69
N GLN A 18 -10.81 -9.07 0.60
CA GLN A 18 -10.19 -9.85 -0.47
C GLN A 18 -10.16 -11.33 -0.08
N LEU A 19 -10.71 -12.19 -0.94
CA LEU A 19 -10.53 -13.62 -0.80
C LEU A 19 -9.14 -14.02 -1.31
N PHE A 20 -8.24 -14.35 -0.38
CA PHE A 20 -6.93 -14.93 -0.65
C PHE A 20 -7.00 -16.46 -0.67
N ALA A 21 -6.13 -17.08 -1.47
CA ALA A 21 -6.08 -18.53 -1.61
C ALA A 21 -5.47 -19.22 -0.38
N GLU A 22 -4.42 -18.65 0.22
CA GLU A 22 -3.70 -19.20 1.39
C GLU A 22 -2.81 -18.12 2.03
N GLY A 23 -2.52 -18.23 3.33
CA GLY A 23 -1.40 -17.55 4.00
C GLY A 23 -1.66 -16.10 4.41
N GLN A 24 -2.92 -15.65 4.32
CA GLN A 24 -3.36 -14.30 4.69
C GLN A 24 -4.47 -14.35 5.74
N GLU A 25 -4.45 -15.36 6.63
CA GLU A 25 -5.53 -15.61 7.59
C GLU A 25 -5.77 -14.41 8.52
N PHE A 26 -4.72 -13.65 8.83
CA PHE A 26 -4.79 -12.43 9.64
C PHE A 26 -5.68 -11.34 9.02
N THR A 27 -5.96 -11.40 7.71
CA THR A 27 -6.82 -10.39 7.07
C THR A 27 -8.29 -10.58 7.38
N TYR A 28 -8.73 -11.76 7.83
CA TYR A 28 -10.16 -12.07 8.03
C TYR A 28 -10.69 -11.75 9.43
N GLY A 29 -9.89 -11.09 10.26
CA GLY A 29 -10.32 -10.49 11.52
C GLY A 29 -10.02 -9.00 11.52
N LEU A 30 -11.01 -8.17 11.86
CA LEU A 30 -10.87 -6.70 11.82
C LEU A 30 -9.83 -6.20 12.84
N GLU A 31 -9.76 -6.85 14.01
CA GLU A 31 -8.78 -6.55 15.05
C GLU A 31 -7.40 -7.08 14.66
N GLU A 32 -7.33 -8.29 14.11
CA GLU A 32 -6.11 -8.96 13.66
C GLU A 32 -5.41 -8.20 12.54
N VAL A 33 -6.16 -7.80 11.49
CA VAL A 33 -5.58 -7.05 10.37
C VAL A 33 -5.11 -5.67 10.80
N GLY A 34 -5.85 -5.01 11.71
CA GLY A 34 -5.46 -3.71 12.28
C GLY A 34 -4.19 -3.82 13.13
N ARG A 35 -4.11 -4.82 14.01
CA ARG A 35 -2.90 -5.09 14.81
C ARG A 35 -1.71 -5.42 13.93
N TYR A 36 -1.89 -6.27 12.93
CA TYR A 36 -0.83 -6.64 12.00
C TYR A 36 -0.25 -5.40 11.31
N TYR A 37 -1.12 -4.50 10.83
CA TYR A 37 -0.70 -3.24 10.22
C TYR A 37 0.03 -2.33 11.23
N ALA A 38 -0.51 -2.20 12.44
CA ALA A 38 0.11 -1.40 13.49
C ALA A 38 1.50 -1.90 13.88
N ASP A 39 1.67 -3.23 13.96
CA ASP A 39 2.94 -3.88 14.26
C ASP A 39 3.95 -3.64 13.14
N TYR A 40 3.50 -3.73 11.88
CA TYR A 40 4.30 -3.36 10.70
C TYR A 40 4.77 -1.90 10.76
N VAL A 41 3.88 -0.95 11.08
CA VAL A 41 4.26 0.48 11.20
C VAL A 41 5.34 0.66 12.26
N ARG A 42 5.15 0.09 13.46
CA ARG A 42 6.15 0.16 14.54
C ARG A 42 7.49 -0.47 14.14
N LEU A 43 7.47 -1.56 13.38
CA LEU A 43 8.69 -2.19 12.87
C LEU A 43 9.43 -1.26 11.88
N MET A 44 8.71 -0.64 10.97
CA MET A 44 9.31 0.29 10.00
C MET A 44 9.85 1.55 10.68
N ASP A 45 9.16 2.08 11.68
CA ASP A 45 9.63 3.22 12.47
C ASP A 45 10.93 2.87 13.24
N HIS A 46 11.02 1.64 13.74
CA HIS A 46 12.28 1.15 14.33
C HIS A 46 13.41 1.13 13.28
N TRP A 47 13.16 0.62 12.08
CA TRP A 47 14.17 0.59 11.01
C TRP A 47 14.60 1.98 10.58
N ASP A 48 13.69 2.95 10.50
CA ASP A 48 14.04 4.34 10.22
C ASP A 48 14.96 4.91 11.32
N ALA A 49 14.73 4.56 12.58
CA ALA A 49 15.56 5.01 13.70
C ALA A 49 16.96 4.37 13.72
N VAL A 50 17.07 3.06 13.46
CA VAL A 50 18.36 2.35 13.56
C VAL A 50 19.16 2.32 12.26
N LEU A 51 18.52 2.54 11.11
CA LEU A 51 19.10 2.50 9.77
C LEU A 51 18.67 3.71 8.94
N PRO A 52 18.98 4.95 9.38
CA PRO A 52 18.52 6.16 8.71
C PRO A 52 18.96 6.18 7.23
N GLY A 53 17.99 6.46 6.35
CA GLY A 53 18.21 6.52 4.90
C GLY A 53 18.34 5.16 4.20
N LYS A 54 18.07 4.03 4.87
CA LYS A 54 18.04 2.69 4.24
C LYS A 54 16.64 2.27 3.76
N VAL A 55 15.61 2.97 4.22
CA VAL A 55 14.23 2.82 3.78
C VAL A 55 13.75 4.14 3.16
N LEU A 56 13.17 4.05 1.96
CA LEU A 56 12.41 5.14 1.36
C LEU A 56 10.92 4.86 1.55
N ARG A 57 10.26 5.65 2.39
CA ARG A 57 8.80 5.61 2.50
C ARG A 57 8.14 6.29 1.30
N VAL A 58 7.20 5.60 0.68
CA VAL A 58 6.40 6.04 -0.48
C VAL A 58 4.93 5.89 -0.13
N GLN A 59 4.23 7.01 0.01
CA GLN A 59 2.80 7.02 0.29
C GLN A 59 2.01 6.89 -1.02
N HIS A 60 1.07 5.96 -1.08
CA HIS A 60 0.28 5.69 -2.29
C HIS A 60 -0.47 6.92 -2.77
N GLU A 61 -1.02 7.71 -1.85
CA GLU A 61 -1.74 8.94 -2.15
C GLU A 61 -0.85 9.99 -2.82
N ASP A 62 0.42 10.11 -2.42
CA ASP A 62 1.39 10.98 -3.10
C ASP A 62 1.65 10.51 -4.54
N VAL A 63 1.64 9.21 -4.80
CA VAL A 63 1.80 8.64 -6.15
C VAL A 63 0.56 8.90 -7.00
N LEU A 64 -0.64 8.88 -6.40
CA LEU A 64 -1.89 9.25 -7.06
C LEU A 64 -1.92 10.75 -7.42
N ASP A 65 -1.30 11.60 -6.59
CA ASP A 65 -1.23 13.05 -6.76
C ASP A 65 -0.16 13.46 -7.78
N ASP A 66 1.00 12.81 -7.77
CA ASP A 66 2.14 13.09 -8.65
C ASP A 66 2.91 11.80 -9.00
N LEU A 67 2.42 11.09 -10.03
CA LEU A 67 3.03 9.85 -10.47
C LEU A 67 4.48 10.05 -10.93
N GLU A 68 4.74 11.06 -11.75
CA GLU A 68 6.07 11.25 -12.33
C GLU A 68 7.08 11.66 -11.26
N GLY A 69 6.74 12.61 -10.39
CA GLY A 69 7.63 13.04 -9.32
C GLY A 69 7.96 11.92 -8.34
N GLN A 70 6.97 11.09 -7.97
CA GLN A 70 7.24 9.94 -7.10
C GLN A 70 8.05 8.84 -7.79
N VAL A 71 7.82 8.59 -9.08
CA VAL A 71 8.64 7.64 -9.86
C VAL A 71 10.09 8.11 -9.92
N ARG A 72 10.35 9.39 -10.22
CA ARG A 72 11.70 9.96 -10.22
C ARG A 72 12.35 9.83 -8.85
N ARG A 73 11.65 10.21 -7.78
CA ARG A 73 12.13 10.07 -6.39
C ARG A 73 12.51 8.64 -6.03
N MET A 74 11.71 7.64 -6.44
CA MET A 74 12.01 6.23 -6.21
C MET A 74 13.24 5.75 -7.00
N LEU A 75 13.36 6.16 -8.26
CA LEU A 75 14.49 5.79 -9.11
C LEU A 75 15.80 6.44 -8.63
N ASP A 76 15.76 7.72 -8.26
CA ASP A 76 16.90 8.44 -7.69
C ASP A 76 17.39 7.78 -6.41
N TYR A 77 16.47 7.38 -5.53
CA TYR A 77 16.80 6.63 -4.31
C TYR A 77 17.46 5.28 -4.60
N CYS A 78 17.04 4.60 -5.67
CA CYS A 78 17.63 3.34 -6.12
C CYS A 78 18.92 3.52 -6.95
N GLY A 79 19.31 4.76 -7.28
CA GLY A 79 20.43 5.04 -8.18
C GLY A 79 20.19 4.59 -9.62
N LEU A 80 18.93 4.61 -10.07
CA LEU A 80 18.52 4.17 -11.40
C LEU A 80 18.13 5.36 -12.29
N PRO A 81 18.38 5.29 -13.61
CA PRO A 81 17.94 6.32 -14.54
C PRO A 81 16.41 6.30 -14.71
N PHE A 82 15.85 7.46 -15.07
CA PHE A 82 14.43 7.57 -15.41
C PHE A 82 14.13 6.94 -16.79
N GLU A 83 13.04 6.16 -16.85
CA GLU A 83 12.49 5.61 -18.09
C GLU A 83 11.00 5.94 -18.21
N GLU A 84 10.58 6.48 -19.36
CA GLU A 84 9.18 6.86 -19.63
C GLU A 84 8.20 5.69 -19.46
N ALA A 85 8.66 4.46 -19.72
CA ALA A 85 7.87 3.25 -19.53
C ALA A 85 7.39 3.05 -18.09
N CYS A 86 8.07 3.62 -17.09
CA CYS A 86 7.63 3.61 -15.70
C CYS A 86 6.29 4.33 -15.49
N LEU A 87 6.00 5.38 -16.27
CA LEU A 87 4.72 6.08 -16.23
C LEU A 87 3.61 5.33 -16.98
N GLN A 88 4.01 4.43 -17.88
CA GLN A 88 3.12 3.61 -18.70
C GLN A 88 3.05 2.15 -18.20
N PHE A 89 3.18 1.94 -16.90
CA PHE A 89 3.21 0.61 -16.26
C PHE A 89 2.07 -0.31 -16.69
N HIS A 90 0.88 0.24 -16.94
CA HIS A 90 -0.33 -0.49 -17.34
C HIS A 90 -0.25 -1.09 -18.76
N LYS A 91 0.73 -0.68 -19.58
CA LYS A 91 0.97 -1.20 -20.93
C LYS A 91 1.90 -2.41 -20.94
N THR A 92 2.38 -2.88 -19.78
CA THR A 92 3.27 -4.04 -19.75
C THR A 92 2.54 -5.34 -20.13
N ASP A 93 3.17 -6.14 -20.99
CA ASP A 93 2.68 -7.46 -21.38
C ASP A 93 2.97 -8.55 -20.34
N ARG A 94 3.74 -8.22 -19.29
CA ARG A 94 4.11 -9.18 -18.24
C ARG A 94 2.86 -9.72 -17.54
N ALA A 95 2.83 -11.03 -17.32
CA ALA A 95 1.79 -11.64 -16.49
C ALA A 95 1.87 -11.10 -15.04
N VAL A 96 0.76 -10.55 -14.55
CA VAL A 96 0.59 -10.12 -13.16
C VAL A 96 -0.30 -11.16 -12.46
N ARG A 97 0.27 -11.94 -11.55
CA ARG A 97 -0.41 -13.04 -10.84
C ARG A 97 -0.69 -12.67 -9.38
N THR A 98 -1.29 -11.49 -9.17
CA THR A 98 -1.69 -10.99 -7.85
C THR A 98 -3.19 -10.67 -7.84
N ALA A 99 -3.78 -10.57 -6.65
CA ALA A 99 -5.19 -10.15 -6.49
C ALA A 99 -5.49 -8.76 -7.11
N SER A 100 -4.46 -7.95 -7.34
CA SER A 100 -4.52 -6.62 -7.95
C SER A 100 -4.30 -6.60 -9.47
N SER A 101 -4.23 -7.75 -10.15
CA SER A 101 -3.88 -7.83 -11.58
C SER A 101 -4.71 -6.91 -12.48
N GLU A 102 -6.03 -6.92 -12.31
CA GLU A 102 -6.97 -6.08 -13.09
C GLU A 102 -6.82 -4.58 -12.78
N GLN A 103 -6.37 -4.24 -11.57
CA GLN A 103 -6.15 -2.85 -11.17
C GLN A 103 -4.87 -2.30 -11.79
N VAL A 104 -3.78 -3.08 -11.79
CA VAL A 104 -2.47 -2.68 -12.33
C VAL A 104 -2.51 -2.54 -13.87
N ARG A 105 -3.47 -3.19 -14.54
CA ARG A 105 -3.70 -3.07 -15.99
C ARG A 105 -4.41 -1.78 -16.42
N ARG A 106 -4.77 -0.90 -15.49
CA ARG A 106 -5.40 0.39 -15.77
C ARG A 106 -4.43 1.53 -15.47
N PRO A 107 -4.58 2.69 -16.14
CA PRO A 107 -3.92 3.91 -15.71
C PRO A 107 -4.17 4.20 -14.24
N ILE A 108 -3.24 4.94 -13.62
CA ILE A 108 -3.35 5.34 -12.22
C ILE A 108 -4.68 6.07 -11.97
N ASN A 109 -5.39 5.67 -10.92
CA ASN A 109 -6.71 6.21 -10.61
C ASN A 109 -7.04 6.06 -9.11
N ARG A 110 -8.04 6.80 -8.65
CA ARG A 110 -8.45 6.85 -7.24
C ARG A 110 -9.62 5.95 -6.88
N ALA A 111 -10.01 5.01 -7.76
CA ALA A 111 -11.22 4.20 -7.55
C ALA A 111 -11.16 3.34 -6.28
N GLY A 112 -9.95 3.01 -5.81
CA GLY A 112 -9.77 2.27 -4.56
C GLY A 112 -9.84 3.13 -3.30
N GLN A 113 -9.70 4.46 -3.40
CA GLN A 113 -9.52 5.35 -2.26
C GLN A 113 -10.84 5.56 -1.50
N GLY A 114 -10.81 5.38 -0.18
CA GLY A 114 -11.98 5.49 0.69
C GLY A 114 -13.03 4.40 0.46
N ALA A 115 -12.64 3.24 -0.10
CA ALA A 115 -13.57 2.14 -0.36
C ALA A 115 -14.20 1.58 0.92
N TRP A 116 -13.58 1.82 2.08
CA TRP A 116 -14.08 1.44 3.40
C TRP A 116 -15.21 2.34 3.89
N LYS A 117 -15.34 3.58 3.40
CA LYS A 117 -16.28 4.58 3.94
C LYS A 117 -17.74 4.12 4.00
N PRO A 118 -18.31 3.45 2.97
CA PRO A 118 -19.67 2.93 3.06
C PRO A 118 -19.85 1.88 4.16
N TYR A 119 -18.76 1.25 4.60
CA TYR A 119 -18.73 0.20 5.61
C TYR A 119 -18.30 0.69 6.99
N GLU A 120 -18.00 1.99 7.11
CA GLU A 120 -17.52 2.62 8.34
C GLU A 120 -18.26 2.19 9.63
N PRO A 121 -19.60 2.07 9.65
CA PRO A 121 -20.33 1.68 10.86
C PRO A 121 -19.95 0.30 11.42
N TRP A 122 -19.38 -0.59 10.60
CA TRP A 122 -19.00 -1.95 10.99
C TRP A 122 -17.51 -2.14 11.23
N LEU A 123 -16.70 -1.09 11.03
CA LEU A 123 -15.24 -1.17 11.11
C LEU A 123 -14.67 -0.68 12.46
N GLY A 124 -15.49 -0.62 13.51
CA GLY A 124 -15.08 -0.22 14.86
C GLY A 124 -13.83 -0.98 15.36
N PRO A 125 -13.82 -2.32 15.37
CA PRO A 125 -12.66 -3.09 15.84
C PRO A 125 -11.37 -2.79 15.06
N LEU A 126 -11.49 -2.52 13.75
CA LEU A 126 -10.35 -2.14 12.92
C LEU A 126 -9.80 -0.76 13.30
N LYS A 127 -10.69 0.24 13.45
CA LYS A 127 -10.29 1.59 13.87
C LYS A 127 -9.61 1.56 15.23
N ASP A 128 -10.15 0.81 16.17
CA ASP A 128 -9.60 0.68 17.52
C ASP A 128 -8.22 0.00 17.49
N ALA A 129 -8.04 -1.04 16.67
CA ALA A 129 -6.78 -1.76 16.53
C ALA A 129 -5.68 -0.93 15.84
N LEU A 130 -6.04 -0.07 14.88
CA LEU A 130 -5.11 0.85 14.23
C LEU A 130 -4.66 1.98 15.18
N GLY A 131 -5.58 2.49 16.02
CA GLY A 131 -5.24 3.56 16.96
C GLY A 131 -4.72 4.82 16.26
N GLN A 132 -3.49 5.24 16.60
CA GLN A 132 -2.83 6.44 16.03
C GLN A 132 -1.77 6.12 14.95
N THR A 133 -1.73 4.89 14.44
CA THR A 133 -0.78 4.50 13.36
C THR A 133 -0.93 5.34 12.12
#